data_AF-A0A7X5N3R4-F1
#
_entry.id   AF-A0A7X5N3R4-F1
#
_cell.length_a   1.000
_cell.length_b   1.000
_cell.length_c   1.000
_cell.angle_alpha   90.00
_cell.angle_beta   90.00
_cell.angle_gamma   90.00
#
_symmetry.space_group_name_H-M   'P 1'
#
loop_
_entity.id
_entity.type
_entity.pdbx_description
1 polymer ?
#
loop_
_entity_poly.entity_id
_entity_poly.type
_entity_poly.pdbx_seq_one_letter_code
_entity_poly.pdbx_strand_id
1 'polypeptide(L)'
;VSEQSRIKFMTDGILLAEIASDRWLSAYDTIIVDEAHERSLNIDFLLGYLKQLLQKRSDLKLIVTSATIDTERFAQHFDNAPVINVEGRTFPVEVRY
;
A
#
# COMPACT_ATOMS: atom_id res chain seq x y z
N VAL A 1 -19.42 6.46 6.51
CA VAL A 1 -18.31 7.42 6.32
C VAL A 1 -18.92 8.82 6.35
N SER A 2 -18.35 9.75 7.12
CA SER A 2 -18.85 11.13 7.18
C SER A 2 -18.20 11.96 6.07
N GLU A 3 -18.87 13.02 5.60
CA GLU A 3 -18.28 14.00 4.66
C GLU A 3 -17.03 14.70 5.26
N GLN A 4 -16.89 14.67 6.58
CA GLN A 4 -15.72 15.23 7.28
C GLN A 4 -14.56 14.24 7.43
N SER A 5 -14.75 12.96 7.07
CA SER A 5 -13.68 11.97 7.18
C SER A 5 -12.54 12.33 6.20
N ARG A 6 -11.34 12.52 6.75
CA ARG A 6 -10.10 12.78 5.97
C ARG A 6 -9.21 11.56 5.84
N ILE A 7 -9.44 10.55 6.69
CA ILE A 7 -8.71 9.29 6.71
C ILE A 7 -9.74 8.17 6.68
N LYS A 8 -9.51 7.19 5.82
CA LYS A 8 -10.37 6.02 5.68
C LYS A 8 -9.51 4.77 5.74
N PHE A 9 -9.73 3.98 6.79
CA PHE A 9 -9.16 2.64 6.92
C PHE A 9 -10.08 1.65 6.22
N MET A 10 -9.52 0.77 5.40
CA MET A 10 -10.27 -0.22 4.65
C MET A 10 -9.39 -1.44 4.36
N THR A 11 -10.03 -2.56 4.04
CA THR A 11 -9.33 -3.74 3.54
C THR A 11 -8.99 -3.56 2.06
N ASP A 12 -8.02 -4.35 1.58
CA ASP A 12 -7.65 -4.42 0.17
C ASP A 12 -8.85 -4.68 -0.76
N GLY A 13 -9.76 -5.58 -0.37
CA GLY A 13 -10.96 -5.91 -1.12
C GLY A 13 -11.96 -4.75 -1.24
N ILE A 14 -12.06 -3.90 -0.20
CA ILE A 14 -12.91 -2.70 -0.27
C ILE A 14 -12.31 -1.70 -1.25
N LEU A 15 -10.99 -1.48 -1.23
CA LEU A 15 -10.33 -0.60 -2.19
C LEU A 15 -10.48 -1.11 -3.63
N LEU A 16 -10.34 -2.43 -3.85
CA LEU A 16 -10.61 -3.06 -5.15
C LEU A 16 -12.05 -2.86 -5.61
N ALA A 17 -13.03 -2.99 -4.71
CA ALA A 17 -14.42 -2.73 -5.04
C ALA A 17 -14.68 -1.26 -5.43
N GLU A 18 -13.98 -0.32 -4.79
CA GLU A 18 -14.08 1.10 -5.15
C GLU A 18 -13.49 1.41 -6.52
N ILE A 19 -12.39 0.75 -6.91
CA ILE A 19 -11.82 0.85 -8.27
C ILE A 19 -12.86 0.50 -9.35
N ALA A 20 -13.78 -0.44 -9.06
CA ALA A 20 -14.84 -0.80 -10.00
C ALA A 20 -15.86 0.35 -10.20
N SER A 21 -16.06 1.17 -9.18
CA SER A 21 -17.00 2.31 -9.20
C SER A 21 -16.33 3.60 -9.69
N ASP A 22 -15.10 3.86 -9.26
CA ASP A 22 -14.26 4.97 -9.70
C ASP A 22 -12.84 4.50 -10.01
N ARG A 23 -12.56 4.33 -11.30
CA ARG A 23 -11.24 3.93 -11.81
C ARG A 23 -10.15 4.99 -11.64
N TRP A 24 -10.50 6.20 -11.26
CA TRP A 24 -9.50 7.24 -11.02
C TRP A 24 -9.18 7.40 -9.55
N LEU A 25 -9.89 6.67 -8.66
CA LEU A 25 -9.77 6.80 -7.21
C LEU A 25 -9.79 8.28 -6.79
N SER A 26 -10.70 9.05 -7.40
CA SER A 26 -10.70 10.52 -7.41
C SER A 26 -10.93 11.14 -6.03
N ALA A 27 -11.48 10.36 -5.10
CA ALA A 27 -11.69 10.75 -3.72
C ALA A 27 -10.41 10.76 -2.88
N TYR A 28 -9.29 10.25 -3.41
CA TYR A 28 -8.03 10.10 -2.69
C TYR A 28 -6.91 10.88 -3.37
N ASP A 29 -6.18 11.67 -2.60
CA ASP A 29 -4.89 12.24 -3.00
C ASP A 29 -3.72 11.32 -2.63
N THR A 30 -3.88 10.48 -1.62
CA THR A 30 -2.85 9.59 -1.10
C THR A 30 -3.47 8.23 -0.73
N ILE A 31 -2.79 7.16 -1.12
CA ILE A 31 -3.13 5.78 -0.74
C ILE A 31 -1.95 5.17 0.00
N ILE A 32 -2.22 4.49 1.10
CA ILE A 32 -1.25 3.69 1.85
C ILE A 32 -1.67 2.22 1.73
N VAL A 33 -0.83 1.39 1.14
CA VAL A 33 -1.01 -0.06 1.11
C VAL A 33 -0.15 -0.64 2.22
N ASP A 34 -0.82 -1.09 3.28
CA ASP A 34 -0.15 -1.65 4.45
C ASP A 34 0.07 -3.15 4.35
N GLU A 35 1.09 -3.64 5.06
CA GLU A 35 1.46 -5.06 5.11
C GLU A 35 1.56 -5.70 3.72
N ALA A 36 2.12 -4.99 2.73
CA ALA A 36 2.16 -5.44 1.34
C ALA A 36 2.94 -6.75 1.13
N HIS A 37 3.62 -7.24 2.17
CA HIS A 37 4.28 -8.53 2.20
C HIS A 37 3.34 -9.71 2.44
N GLU A 38 2.11 -9.46 2.89
CA GLU A 38 1.06 -10.46 2.86
C GLU A 38 0.82 -10.82 1.39
N ARG A 39 1.20 -12.04 0.99
CA ARG A 39 1.12 -12.54 -0.40
C ARG A 39 -0.33 -12.82 -0.81
N SER A 40 -1.18 -11.80 -0.71
CA SER A 40 -2.58 -11.80 -1.07
C SER A 40 -2.72 -11.43 -2.55
N LEU A 41 -3.56 -12.18 -3.26
CA LEU A 41 -3.90 -11.91 -4.66
C LEU A 41 -4.49 -10.49 -4.83
N ASN A 42 -5.24 -10.02 -3.83
CA ASN A 42 -5.82 -8.68 -3.85
C ASN A 42 -4.75 -7.59 -3.81
N ILE A 43 -3.73 -7.76 -2.96
CA ILE A 43 -2.60 -6.83 -2.87
C ILE A 43 -1.83 -6.81 -4.19
N ASP A 44 -1.55 -7.97 -4.77
CA ASP A 44 -0.87 -8.05 -6.07
C ASP A 44 -1.64 -7.32 -7.18
N PHE A 45 -2.96 -7.51 -7.25
CA PHE A 45 -3.82 -6.79 -8.20
C PHE A 45 -3.84 -5.29 -7.92
N LEU A 46 -3.95 -4.87 -6.66
CA LEU A 46 -3.92 -3.46 -6.29
C LEU A 46 -2.63 -2.79 -6.71
N LEU A 47 -1.47 -3.39 -6.40
CA LEU A 47 -0.18 -2.81 -6.74
C LEU A 47 0.00 -2.70 -8.26
N GLY A 48 -0.38 -3.74 -9.00
CA GLY A 48 -0.35 -3.71 -10.48
C GLY A 48 -1.29 -2.66 -11.07
N TYR A 49 -2.46 -2.44 -10.47
CA TYR A 49 -3.39 -1.40 -10.88
C TYR A 49 -2.87 0.01 -10.56
N LEU A 50 -2.42 0.22 -9.33
CA LEU A 50 -1.91 1.50 -8.84
C LEU A 50 -0.67 1.94 -9.62
N LYS A 51 0.23 1.02 -10.00
CA LYS A 51 1.35 1.32 -10.89
C LYS A 51 0.91 1.98 -12.20
N GLN A 52 -0.15 1.44 -12.82
CA GLN A 52 -0.70 2.01 -14.06
C GLN A 52 -1.43 3.34 -13.82
N LEU A 53 -2.12 3.46 -12.68
CA LEU A 53 -2.85 4.68 -12.33
C LEU A 53 -1.89 5.84 -12.07
N LEU A 54 -0.78 5.63 -11.35
CA LEU A 54 0.22 6.65 -11.02
C LEU A 54 0.83 7.31 -12.27
N GLN A 55 0.97 6.56 -13.38
CA GLN A 55 1.43 7.12 -14.65
C GLN A 55 0.44 8.13 -15.26
N LYS A 56 -0.85 8.04 -14.90
CA LYS A 56 -1.93 8.90 -15.40
C LYS A 56 -2.35 9.97 -14.39
N ARG A 57 -2.17 9.70 -13.09
CA ARG A 57 -2.49 10.57 -11.95
C ARG A 57 -1.19 10.95 -11.24
N SER A 58 -0.46 11.91 -11.81
CA SER A 58 0.79 12.41 -11.21
C SER A 58 0.59 13.13 -9.86
N ASP A 59 -0.65 13.48 -9.53
CA ASP A 59 -1.06 14.07 -8.26
C ASP A 59 -1.35 13.04 -7.15
N LEU A 60 -1.60 11.78 -7.52
CA LEU A 60 -1.84 10.69 -6.58
C LEU A 60 -0.51 10.22 -5.96
N LYS A 61 -0.47 10.16 -4.63
CA LYS A 61 0.67 9.62 -3.88
C LYS A 61 0.39 8.18 -3.43
N LEU A 62 1.40 7.33 -3.53
CA LEU A 62 1.36 5.96 -3.03
C LEU A 62 2.46 5.75 -2.00
N ILE A 63 2.10 5.17 -0.86
CA ILE A 63 3.03 4.64 0.14
C ILE A 63 2.75 3.14 0.27
N VAL A 64 3.80 2.33 0.23
CA VAL A 64 3.72 0.89 0.45
C VAL A 64 4.53 0.57 1.70
N THR A 65 3.91 -0.06 2.70
CA THR A 65 4.58 -0.46 3.95
C THR A 65 4.72 -1.99 4.02
N SER A 66 5.80 -2.44 4.64
CA SER A 66 6.14 -3.85 4.79
C SER A 66 7.05 -4.04 6.01
N ALA A 67 6.81 -5.10 6.79
CA ALA A 67 7.67 -5.52 7.89
C ALA A 67 8.83 -6.44 7.43
N THR A 68 8.91 -6.78 6.14
CA THR A 68 9.89 -7.75 5.61
C THR A 68 10.97 -7.09 4.76
N ILE A 69 12.09 -7.80 4.58
CA ILE A 69 13.27 -7.36 3.81
C ILE A 69 12.99 -7.26 2.28
N ASP A 70 11.86 -7.77 1.79
CA ASP A 70 11.54 -7.79 0.35
C ASP A 70 11.08 -6.42 -0.21
N THR A 71 11.39 -5.32 0.49
CA THR A 71 11.10 -3.93 0.07
C THR A 71 11.72 -3.57 -1.27
N GLU A 72 12.86 -4.18 -1.59
CA GLU A 72 13.58 -4.00 -2.85
C GLU A 72 12.73 -4.42 -4.07
N ARG A 73 11.93 -5.49 -3.96
CA ARG A 73 11.04 -5.91 -5.04
C ARG A 73 9.92 -4.92 -5.30
N PHE A 74 9.36 -4.34 -4.24
CA PHE A 74 8.37 -3.27 -4.38
C PHE A 74 8.99 -2.03 -5.00
N ALA A 75 10.19 -1.64 -4.55
CA ALA A 75 10.92 -0.52 -5.15
C ALA A 75 11.13 -0.72 -6.65
N GLN A 76 11.65 -1.88 -7.07
CA GLN A 76 11.82 -2.24 -8.48
C GLN A 76 10.50 -2.25 -9.25
N HIS A 77 9.42 -2.73 -8.64
CA HIS A 77 8.09 -2.67 -9.24
C HIS A 77 7.64 -1.23 -9.50
N PHE A 78 7.95 -0.28 -8.61
CA PHE A 78 7.59 1.14 -8.73
C PHE A 78 8.77 2.00 -9.22
N ASP A 79 9.44 1.56 -10.28
CA ASP A 79 10.48 2.33 -10.99
C ASP A 79 11.66 2.76 -10.11
N ASN A 80 12.11 1.84 -9.24
CA ASN A 80 13.14 2.04 -8.21
C ASN A 80 12.76 3.14 -7.21
N ALA A 81 11.51 3.11 -6.74
CA ALA A 81 11.00 4.04 -5.74
C ALA A 81 11.92 4.09 -4.49
N PRO A 82 12.10 5.27 -3.87
CA PRO A 82 12.92 5.40 -2.67
C PRO A 82 12.42 4.49 -1.53
N VAL A 83 13.32 3.73 -0.92
CA VAL A 83 13.03 2.90 0.25
C VAL A 83 13.46 3.63 1.52
N ILE A 84 12.54 3.74 2.47
CA ILE A 84 12.80 4.29 3.80
C ILE A 84 12.76 3.13 4.80
N ASN A 85 13.89 2.83 5.42
CA ASN A 85 14.00 1.82 6.46
C ASN A 85 13.89 2.47 7.84
N VAL A 86 13.04 1.92 8.70
CA VAL A 86 12.90 2.34 10.09
C VAL A 86 13.39 1.19 10.96
N GLU A 87 14.48 1.40 11.70
CA GLU A 87 14.99 0.38 12.62
C GLU A 87 14.04 0.21 13.81
N GLY A 88 13.46 -0.98 13.94
CA GLY A 88 12.68 -1.37 15.10
C GLY A 88 13.58 -1.58 16.33
N ARG A 89 13.08 -1.22 17.51
CA ARG A 89 13.71 -1.63 18.78
C ARG A 89 13.15 -2.99 19.17
N THR A 90 13.96 -4.03 19.09
CA THR A 90 13.60 -5.37 19.59
C THR A 90 13.99 -5.49 21.06
N PHE A 91 13.13 -6.15 21.85
CA PHE A 91 13.44 -6.53 23.22
C PHE A 91 13.74 -8.04 23.25
N PRO A 92 14.61 -8.54 24.16
CA PRO A 92 14.88 -9.97 24.27
C PRO A 92 13.59 -10.74 24.56
N VAL A 93 13.35 -11.83 23.82
CA VAL A 93 12.20 -12.72 24.03
C VAL A 93 12.70 -14.09 24.46
N GLU A 94 12.15 -14.63 25.54
CA GLU A 94 12.39 -16.01 25.98
C GLU A 94 11.45 -16.96 25.22
N VAL A 95 12.01 -17.88 24.43
CA VAL A 95 11.22 -18.91 23.73
C VAL A 95 11.17 -20.16 24.61
N ARG A 96 9.97 -20.55 25.05
CA ARG A 96 9.72 -21.82 25.75
C ARG A 96 8.92 -22.75 24.83
N TYR A 97 9.35 -24.00 24.75
CA TYR A 97 8.72 -25.06 23.97
C TYR A 97 7.95 -26.02 24.88
#